data_AF-A0A9D8M865-F1
#
_entry.id   AF-A0A9D8M865-F1
#
_cell.length_a   1.000
_cell.length_b   1.000
_cell.length_c   1.000
_cell.angle_alpha   90.00
_cell.angle_beta   90.00
_cell.angle_gamma   90.00
#
_symmetry.space_group_name_H-M   'P 1'
#
loop_
_entity.id
_entity.type
_entity.pdbx_description
1 polymer ?
#
loop_
_entity_poly.entity_id
_entity_poly.type
_entity_poly.pdbx_seq_one_letter_code
_entity_poly.pdbx_strand_id
1 'polypeptide(L)' 'RGAAGLAGLALRVRERLGEPALPVVLAGGLLLGTPWLEWEVRDRLPGPVSRLEQPAVLGAVRLAETLLRA' A
#
# COMPACT_ATOMS: atom_id res chain seq x y z
N ARG A 1 0.24 -17.33 1.92
CA ARG A 1 0.88 -17.15 0.58
C ARG A 1 0.76 -15.70 0.10
N GLY A 2 -0.43 -15.09 0.12
CA GLY A 2 -0.65 -13.69 -0.29
C GLY A 2 0.22 -12.67 0.47
N ALA A 3 0.23 -12.73 1.82
CA ALA A 3 1.02 -11.81 2.64
C ALA A 3 2.54 -11.86 2.32
N ALA A 4 3.11 -13.06 2.27
CA ALA A 4 4.51 -13.26 1.93
C ALA A 4 4.86 -12.74 0.52
N GLY A 5 3.97 -12.95 -0.45
CA GLY A 5 4.13 -12.42 -1.81
C GLY A 5 4.14 -10.89 -1.85
N LEU A 6 3.21 -10.25 -1.14
CA LEU A 6 3.12 -8.79 -1.05
C LEU A 6 4.32 -8.18 -0.34
N ALA A 7 4.72 -8.72 0.82
CA ALA A 7 5.88 -8.26 1.55
C ALA A 7 7.17 -8.42 0.74
N GLY A 8 7.35 -9.59 0.09
CA GLY A 8 8.49 -9.85 -0.78
C GLY A 8 8.54 -8.92 -2.00
N LEU A 9 7.40 -8.52 -2.56
CA LEU A 9 7.36 -7.53 -3.63
C LEU A 9 7.81 -6.15 -3.15
N ALA A 10 7.30 -5.68 -2.02
CA ALA A 10 7.67 -4.39 -1.45
C ALA A 10 9.18 -4.31 -1.14
N LEU A 11 9.76 -5.37 -0.57
CA LEU A 11 11.20 -5.48 -0.32
C LEU A 11 12.02 -5.38 -1.62
N ARG A 12 11.66 -6.14 -2.66
CA ARG A 12 12.36 -6.06 -3.95
C ARG A 12 12.28 -4.68 -4.59
N VAL A 13 11.16 -3.99 -4.44
CA VAL A 13 11.01 -2.61 -4.93
C VAL A 13 11.94 -1.67 -4.18
N ARG A 14 12.00 -1.75 -2.84
CA ARG A 14 12.94 -0.94 -2.02
C ARG A 14 14.40 -1.16 -2.42
N GLU A 15 14.79 -2.42 -2.57
CA GLU A 15 16.13 -2.81 -3.02
C GLU A 15 16.44 -2.18 -4.39
N ARG A 16 15.49 -2.25 -5.33
CA ARG A 16 15.67 -1.70 -6.67
C ARG A 16 15.73 -0.17 -6.71
N LEU A 17 15.09 0.50 -5.74
CA LEU A 17 15.18 1.94 -5.57
C LEU A 17 16.44 2.38 -4.81
N GLY A 18 17.22 1.44 -4.26
CA GLY A 18 18.45 1.75 -3.50
C GLY A 18 18.20 2.33 -2.11
N GLU A 19 16.95 2.29 -1.62
CA GLU A 19 16.56 2.86 -0.33
C GLU A 19 15.82 1.82 0.52
N PRO A 20 16.56 1.00 1.30
CA PRO A 20 15.98 -0.08 2.12
C PRO A 20 15.01 0.41 3.20
N ALA A 21 15.15 1.67 3.62
CA ALA A 21 14.35 2.29 4.67
C ALA A 21 13.10 3.04 4.16
N LEU A 22 12.84 3.03 2.84
CA LEU A 22 11.68 3.71 2.25
C LEU A 22 10.39 3.30 2.95
N PRO A 23 9.59 4.23 3.49
CA PRO A 23 8.31 3.88 4.12
C PRO A 23 7.40 3.11 3.18
N VAL A 24 6.71 2.10 3.70
CA VAL A 24 5.68 1.37 2.94
C VAL A 24 4.30 1.80 3.40
N VAL A 25 3.46 2.16 2.43
CA VAL A 25 2.06 2.50 2.67
C VAL A 25 1.18 1.35 2.17
N LEU A 26 0.38 0.76 3.06
CA LEU A 26 -0.60 -0.26 2.72
C LEU A 26 -1.90 0.42 2.28
N ALA A 27 -2.37 0.12 1.07
CA ALA A 27 -3.55 0.73 0.47
C ALA A 27 -4.37 -0.28 -0.35
N GLY A 28 -5.60 0.11 -0.70
CA GLY A 28 -6.49 -0.67 -1.56
C GLY A 28 -7.44 -1.59 -0.80
N GLY A 29 -8.55 -1.95 -1.46
CA GLY A 29 -9.67 -2.65 -0.83
C GLY A 29 -9.33 -4.05 -0.29
N LEU A 30 -8.36 -4.75 -0.87
CA LEU A 30 -7.95 -6.08 -0.41
C LEU A 30 -7.36 -6.03 1.01
N LEU A 31 -6.43 -5.10 1.25
CA LEU A 31 -5.78 -4.94 2.55
C LEU A 31 -6.74 -4.32 3.57
N LEU A 32 -7.53 -3.32 3.14
CA LEU A 32 -8.51 -2.66 4.00
C LEU A 32 -9.68 -3.58 4.40
N GLY A 33 -10.11 -4.48 3.52
CA GLY A 33 -11.20 -5.42 3.77
C GLY A 33 -10.77 -6.68 4.52
N THR A 34 -9.48 -6.85 4.79
CA THR A 34 -8.92 -8.10 5.32
C THR A 34 -7.88 -7.80 6.41
N PRO A 35 -8.29 -7.49 7.66
CA PRO A 35 -7.39 -7.02 8.71
C PRO A 35 -6.23 -7.97 9.04
N TRP A 36 -6.46 -9.28 8.97
CA TRP A 36 -5.43 -10.28 9.21
C TRP A 36 -4.33 -10.26 8.14
N LEU A 37 -4.69 -9.97 6.89
CA LEU A 37 -3.74 -9.88 5.79
C LEU A 37 -2.87 -8.62 5.94
N GLU A 38 -3.46 -7.49 6.33
CA GLU A 38 -2.71 -6.28 6.64
C GLU A 38 -1.68 -6.53 7.75
N TRP A 39 -2.12 -7.15 8.85
CA TRP A 39 -1.25 -7.48 9.97
C TRP A 39 -0.10 -8.40 9.55
N GLU A 40 -0.40 -9.47 8.82
CA GLU A 40 0.63 -10.40 8.33
C GLU A 40 1.65 -9.74 7.38
N VAL A 41 1.21 -8.79 6.55
CA VAL A 41 2.12 -8.05 5.67
C VAL A 41 3.00 -7.10 6.48
N ARG A 42 2.43 -6.40 7.47
CA ARG A 42 3.16 -5.47 8.35
C ARG A 42 4.24 -6.18 9.15
N ASP A 43 3.93 -7.34 9.73
CA ASP A 43 4.88 -8.16 10.52
C ASP A 43 6.12 -8.59 9.72
N ARG A 44 5.97 -8.76 8.39
CA ARG A 44 7.03 -9.21 7.49
C ARG A 44 7.86 -8.08 6.90
N LEU A 45 7.46 -6.82 7.07
CA LEU A 45 8.14 -5.67 6.49
C LEU A 45 9.01 -4.98 7.54
N PRO A 46 10.32 -4.83 7.29
CA PRO A 46 11.17 -4.05 8.19
C PRO A 46 10.88 -2.56 8.06
N GLY A 47 10.97 -1.84 9.18
CA GLY A 47 10.85 -0.39 9.21
C GLY A 47 9.39 0.14 9.19
N PRO A 48 9.20 1.43 8.89
CA PRO A 48 7.90 2.08 9.02
C PRO A 48 6.90 1.60 7.97
N VAL A 49 5.74 1.15 8.45
CA VAL A 49 4.61 0.71 7.63
C VAL A 49 3.33 1.39 8.11
N SER A 50 2.78 2.28 7.28
CA SER A 50 1.52 2.97 7.55
C SER A 50 0.38 2.43 6.70
N ARG A 51 -0.85 2.68 7.13
CA ARG A 51 -2.07 2.37 6.39
C ARG A 51 -2.62 3.65 5.77
N LEU A 52 -3.09 3.57 4.53
CA LEU A 52 -3.83 4.66 3.91
C LEU A 52 -5.28 4.62 4.41
N GLU A 53 -5.68 5.66 5.13
CA GLU A 53 -7.03 5.80 5.71
C GLU A 53 -8.08 6.17 4.65
N GLN A 54 -7.65 6.78 3.55
CA GLN A 54 -8.55 7.24 2.50
C GLN A 54 -9.16 6.06 1.73
N PRO A 55 -10.43 6.18 1.30
CA PRO A 55 -11.06 5.17 0.46
C PRO A 55 -10.28 4.97 -0.84
N ALA A 56 -10.16 3.72 -1.29
CA ALA A 56 -9.44 3.37 -2.52
C ALA A 56 -9.99 4.10 -3.77
N VAL A 57 -11.28 4.47 -3.76
CA VAL A 57 -11.96 5.17 -4.87
C VAL A 57 -11.64 6.67 -4.94
N LEU A 58 -11.09 7.26 -3.87
CA LEU A 58 -10.95 8.71 -3.76
C LEU A 58 -10.11 9.32 -4.91
N GLY A 59 -9.09 8.61 -5.38
CA GLY A 59 -8.27 9.06 -6.51
C GLY A 59 -9.06 9.23 -7.80
N ALA A 60 -9.95 8.27 -8.11
CA ALA A 60 -10.80 8.33 -9.30
C ALA A 60 -11.83 9.47 -9.20
N VAL A 61 -12.42 9.67 -8.02
CA VAL A 61 -13.36 10.78 -7.78
C VAL A 61 -12.68 12.13 -8.02
N ARG A 62 -11.50 12.35 -7.44
CA ARG A 62 -10.74 13.60 -7.61
C ARG A 62 -10.36 13.85 -9.07
N LEU A 63 -9.99 12.81 -9.80
CA LEU A 63 -9.70 12.91 -11.23
C LEU A 63 -10.95 13.35 -12.02
N ALA A 64 -12.10 12.73 -11.77
CA ALA A 64 -13.36 13.08 -12.41
C ALA A 64 -13.79 14.52 -12.08
N GLU A 65 -13.67 14.94 -10.82
CA GLU A 65 -13.94 16.32 -10.40
C GLU A 65 -13.04 17.34 -11.11
N THR A 66 -11.79 16.98 -11.37
CA THR A 66 -10.83 17.84 -12.07
C THR A 66 -11.21 17.97 -13.55
N LEU A 67 -11.58 16.86 -14.20
CA LEU A 67 -12.02 16.85 -15.60
C LEU A 67 -13.34 17.58 -15.84
N LEU A 68 -14.25 17.59 -14.86
CA LEU A 68 -15.51 18.35 -14.94
C LEU A 68 -15.33 19.86 -14.75
N ARG A 69 -14.20 20.29 -14.17
CA ARG A 69 -13.88 21.71 -13.94
C ARG A 69 -12.93 22.30 -15.00
N ALA A 70 -12.35 21.46 -15.85
CA ALA A 70 -11.50 21.84 -16.97
C ALA A 70 -12.34 22.20 -18.20
#